data_AF-A0A975A8H7-F1
#
_entry.id   AF-A0A975A8H7-F1
#
_cell.length_a   1.000
_cell.length_b   1.000
_cell.length_c   1.000
_cell.angle_alpha   90.00
_cell.angle_beta   90.00
_cell.angle_gamma   90.00
#
_symmetry.space_group_name_H-M   'P 1'
#
loop_
_entity.id
_entity.type
_entity.pdbx_description
1 polymer ?
#
loop_
_entity_poly.entity_id
_entity_poly.type
_entity_poly.pdbx_seq_one_letter_code
_entity_poly.pdbx_strand_id
1 'polypeptide(L)'
;MKAVKYIMLAVSVAAFTGILSGCVTPPRFKEKYKHGGRNYTYNVVDTATGFIIYMNYTVQELNPDNSCLIAQQARQKLIMIAQCIAKGRKKAIEPITHDMIEGEMDRNTFNQKTYWHGNLKVKYLEKKATKK
;
A
#
# COMPACT_ATOMS: atom_id res chain seq x y z
N MET A 1 15.20 -59.10 -2.72
CA MET A 1 14.56 -57.89 -3.29
C MET A 1 13.83 -57.08 -2.21
N LYS A 2 14.54 -56.26 -1.42
CA LYS A 2 13.94 -55.44 -0.34
C LYS A 2 14.68 -54.10 -0.08
N ALA A 3 15.41 -53.56 -1.06
CA ALA A 3 16.23 -52.36 -0.87
C ALA A 3 15.74 -51.10 -1.63
N VAL A 4 14.66 -51.20 -2.41
CA VAL A 4 14.23 -50.10 -3.31
C VAL A 4 13.11 -49.23 -2.71
N LYS A 5 12.43 -49.68 -1.65
CA LYS A 5 11.24 -49.00 -1.12
C LYS A 5 11.51 -47.80 -0.20
N TYR A 6 12.73 -47.60 0.27
CA TYR A 6 13.04 -46.49 1.21
C TYR A 6 13.61 -45.24 0.53
N ILE A 7 14.08 -45.34 -0.72
CA ILE A 7 14.65 -44.19 -1.44
C ILE A 7 13.54 -43.26 -1.96
N MET A 8 12.37 -43.82 -2.29
CA MET A 8 11.25 -43.02 -2.83
C MET A 8 10.54 -42.15 -1.77
N LEU A 9 10.67 -42.46 -0.49
CA LEU A 9 10.04 -41.67 0.59
C LEU A 9 10.91 -40.46 1.01
N ALA A 10 12.23 -40.58 0.89
CA ALA A 10 13.16 -39.52 1.29
C ALA A 10 13.18 -38.33 0.30
N VAL A 11 12.84 -38.55 -0.97
CA VAL A 11 12.79 -37.50 -2.00
C VAL A 11 11.54 -36.63 -1.87
N SER A 12 10.47 -37.11 -1.22
CA SER A 12 9.23 -36.34 -1.07
C SER A 12 9.25 -35.32 0.07
N VAL A 13 10.15 -35.44 1.06
CA VAL A 13 10.18 -34.52 2.23
C VAL A 13 11.09 -33.31 1.97
N ALA A 14 12.05 -33.42 1.04
CA ALA A 14 12.89 -32.30 0.63
C ALA A 14 12.16 -31.26 -0.26
N ALA A 15 10.96 -31.58 -0.74
CA ALA A 15 10.19 -30.73 -1.64
C ALA A 15 9.36 -29.62 -0.94
N PHE A 16 9.31 -29.57 0.40
CA PHE A 16 8.37 -28.68 1.11
C PHE A 16 8.97 -27.68 2.11
N THR A 17 10.27 -27.72 2.40
CA THR A 17 10.90 -26.84 3.42
C THR A 17 11.79 -25.72 2.84
N GLY A 18 11.81 -25.53 1.53
CA GLY A 18 12.67 -24.53 0.86
C GLY A 18 12.06 -23.15 0.61
N ILE A 19 10.78 -22.90 0.94
CA ILE A 19 10.09 -21.64 0.57
C ILE A 19 9.66 -20.86 1.83
N LEU A 20 10.53 -20.78 2.83
CA LEU A 20 10.25 -20.06 4.08
C LEU A 20 11.28 -18.98 4.43
N SER A 21 12.06 -18.51 3.45
CA SER A 21 12.97 -17.38 3.64
C SER A 21 13.04 -16.47 2.42
N GLY A 22 11.93 -16.36 1.68
CA GLY A 22 11.68 -15.13 0.95
C GLY A 22 11.35 -14.07 1.99
N CYS A 23 12.35 -13.31 2.45
CA CYS A 23 12.10 -11.96 2.93
C CYS A 23 11.30 -11.28 1.81
N VAL A 24 9.98 -11.28 1.91
CA VAL A 24 9.11 -10.43 1.13
C VAL A 24 9.40 -9.03 1.66
N THR A 25 10.53 -8.48 1.22
CA THR A 25 10.70 -7.03 1.25
C THR A 25 9.52 -6.53 0.43
N PRO A 26 8.58 -5.78 1.00
CA PRO A 26 7.51 -5.20 0.21
C PRO A 26 8.18 -4.52 -0.98
N PRO A 27 7.71 -4.74 -2.22
CA PRO A 27 8.36 -4.19 -3.39
C PRO A 27 8.51 -2.70 -3.13
N ARG A 28 9.75 -2.23 -2.93
CA ARG A 28 10.03 -0.80 -2.80
C ARG A 28 9.65 -0.20 -4.14
N PHE A 29 8.42 0.31 -4.21
CA PHE A 29 7.71 0.69 -5.41
C PHE A 29 8.56 1.70 -6.19
N LYS A 30 9.24 1.21 -7.23
CA LYS A 30 9.97 2.01 -8.22
C LYS A 30 9.03 2.61 -9.29
N GLU A 31 7.74 2.72 -9.01
CA GLU A 31 6.83 3.43 -9.91
C GLU A 31 6.95 4.92 -9.66
N LYS A 32 7.36 5.64 -10.70
CA LYS A 32 7.52 7.09 -10.72
C LYS A 32 6.21 7.73 -10.27
N TYR A 33 6.18 8.27 -9.06
CA TYR A 33 5.07 9.09 -8.57
C TYR A 33 4.87 10.27 -9.54
N LYS A 34 3.77 10.24 -10.30
CA LYS A 34 3.54 11.17 -11.42
C LYS A 34 2.69 12.38 -11.05
N HIS A 35 1.95 12.32 -9.95
CA HIS A 35 1.02 13.37 -9.55
C HIS A 35 1.31 13.82 -8.12
N GLY A 36 1.41 15.13 -7.87
CA GLY A 36 1.84 15.61 -6.56
C GLY A 36 1.79 17.11 -6.38
N GLY A 37 1.88 17.53 -5.12
CA GLY A 37 2.08 18.92 -4.71
C GLY A 37 3.44 19.12 -4.05
N ARG A 38 3.66 20.29 -3.45
CA ARG A 38 4.96 20.67 -2.84
C ARG A 38 5.50 19.63 -1.84
N ASN A 39 4.62 18.94 -1.12
CA ASN A 39 4.96 18.06 0.01
C ASN A 39 4.50 16.61 -0.19
N TYR A 40 4.02 16.24 -1.38
CA TYR A 40 3.54 14.88 -1.59
C TYR A 40 3.56 14.47 -3.05
N THR A 41 3.76 13.19 -3.27
CA THR A 41 3.68 12.56 -4.58
C THR A 41 2.89 11.28 -4.45
N TYR A 42 2.03 10.99 -5.41
CA TYR A 42 1.23 9.77 -5.42
C TYR A 42 1.25 9.09 -6.79
N ASN A 43 1.02 7.78 -6.76
CA ASN A 43 0.73 6.98 -7.93
C ASN A 43 -0.62 6.27 -7.73
N VAL A 44 -1.31 5.99 -8.84
CA VAL A 44 -2.60 5.32 -8.85
C VAL A 44 -2.52 4.10 -9.74
N VAL A 45 -2.85 2.94 -9.19
CA VAL A 45 -2.92 1.67 -9.92
C VAL A 45 -4.37 1.24 -9.99
N ASP A 46 -4.89 1.10 -11.21
CA ASP A 46 -6.25 0.63 -11.43
C ASP A 46 -6.37 -0.88 -11.21
N THR A 47 -7.52 -1.30 -10.69
CA THR A 47 -7.87 -2.69 -10.43
C THR A 47 -9.26 -2.97 -11.00
N ALA A 48 -9.63 -4.25 -11.12
CA ALA A 48 -10.94 -4.63 -11.67
C ALA A 48 -12.14 -4.01 -10.91
N THR A 49 -12.01 -3.80 -9.60
CA THR A 49 -13.11 -3.36 -8.73
C THR A 49 -12.91 -1.95 -8.15
N GLY A 50 -11.85 -1.24 -8.55
CA GLY A 50 -11.43 -0.02 -7.87
C GLY A 50 -10.04 0.42 -8.25
N PHE A 51 -9.30 1.01 -7.30
CA PHE A 51 -7.93 1.45 -7.52
C PHE A 51 -7.15 1.48 -6.20
N ILE A 52 -5.83 1.45 -6.30
CA ILE A 52 -4.91 1.57 -5.19
C ILE A 52 -4.13 2.87 -5.37
N ILE A 53 -4.03 3.68 -4.32
CA ILE A 53 -3.17 4.86 -4.29
C ILE A 53 -1.96 4.54 -3.44
N TYR A 54 -0.77 4.80 -3.97
CA TYR A 54 0.48 4.83 -3.21
C TYR A 54 0.92 6.27 -3.06
N MET A 55 1.18 6.73 -1.84
CA MET A 55 1.56 8.13 -1.58
C MET A 55 2.81 8.21 -0.72
N ASN A 56 3.69 9.11 -1.13
CA ASN A 56 4.77 9.64 -0.31
C ASN A 56 4.41 11.06 0.09
N TYR A 57 4.44 11.34 1.38
CA TYR A 57 4.27 12.66 1.95
C TYR A 57 5.58 13.05 2.63
N THR A 58 6.03 14.28 2.46
CA THR A 58 7.32 14.74 2.97
C THR A 58 7.18 16.12 3.58
N VAL A 59 7.65 16.26 4.81
CA VAL A 59 7.69 17.54 5.51
C VAL A 59 9.10 17.73 6.07
N GLN A 60 9.61 18.95 5.97
CA GLN A 60 10.82 19.32 6.69
C GLN A 60 10.44 19.55 8.15
N GLU A 61 11.02 18.76 9.05
CA GLU A 61 10.61 18.71 10.44
C GLU A 61 11.81 19.00 11.35
N LEU A 62 11.73 20.12 12.06
CA LEU A 62 12.72 20.53 13.05
C LEU A 62 12.49 19.85 14.41
N ASN A 63 11.29 19.32 14.68
CA ASN A 63 10.93 18.73 15.97
C ASN A 63 10.30 17.32 15.81
N PRO A 64 10.93 16.24 16.33
CA PRO A 64 10.47 14.85 16.16
C PRO A 64 9.07 14.53 16.72
N ASP A 65 8.56 15.30 17.66
CA ASP A 65 7.31 14.99 18.38
C ASP A 65 6.05 15.15 17.51
N ASN A 66 6.16 15.76 16.32
CA ASN A 66 5.01 15.95 15.43
C ASN A 66 4.75 14.77 14.47
N SER A 67 5.45 13.65 14.65
CA SER A 67 5.30 12.44 13.81
C SER A 67 3.84 11.97 13.69
N CYS A 68 3.06 12.04 14.77
CA CYS A 68 1.63 11.69 14.76
C CYS A 68 0.80 12.66 13.90
N LEU A 69 1.07 13.97 14.01
CA LEU A 69 0.38 15.00 13.23
C LEU A 69 0.71 14.87 11.74
N ILE A 70 1.97 14.57 11.39
CA ILE A 70 2.38 14.34 10.00
C ILE A 70 1.63 13.12 9.42
N ALA A 71 1.59 12.01 10.16
CA ALA A 71 0.86 10.82 9.73
C ALA A 71 -0.64 11.10 9.55
N GLN A 72 -1.26 11.87 10.45
CA GLN A 72 -2.67 12.26 10.34
C GLN A 72 -2.93 13.14 9.10
N GLN A 73 -2.07 14.14 8.86
CA GLN A 73 -2.15 14.99 7.67
C GLN A 73 -1.99 14.20 6.37
N ALA A 74 -1.04 13.26 6.34
CA ALA A 74 -0.82 12.40 5.19
C ALA A 74 -2.04 11.49 4.91
N ARG A 75 -2.60 10.86 5.96
CA ARG A 75 -3.84 10.06 5.85
C ARG A 75 -5.01 10.88 5.30
N GLN A 76 -5.24 12.08 5.84
CA GLN A 76 -6.29 12.98 5.35
C GLN A 76 -6.07 13.36 3.89
N LYS A 77 -4.82 13.62 3.49
CA LYS A 77 -4.49 13.93 2.09
C LYS A 77 -4.81 12.76 1.17
N LEU A 78 -4.50 11.54 1.60
CA LEU A 78 -4.76 10.32 0.82
C LEU A 78 -6.27 10.11 0.58
N ILE A 79 -7.10 10.32 1.61
CA ILE A 79 -8.56 10.26 1.50
C ILE A 79 -9.08 11.31 0.51
N MET A 80 -8.58 12.54 0.60
CA MET A 80 -8.95 13.62 -0.32
C MET A 80 -8.60 13.27 -1.78
N ILE A 81 -7.40 12.72 -2.02
CA ILE A 81 -6.98 12.27 -3.36
C ILE A 81 -7.90 11.17 -3.88
N ALA A 82 -8.25 10.18 -3.05
CA ALA A 82 -9.19 9.12 -3.40
C ALA A 82 -10.56 9.67 -3.85
N GLN A 83 -11.10 10.62 -3.10
CA GLN A 83 -12.37 11.26 -3.45
C GLN A 83 -12.28 12.06 -4.76
N CYS A 84 -11.18 12.80 -4.98
CA CYS A 84 -10.94 13.53 -6.22
C CYS A 84 -10.87 12.60 -7.43
N ILE A 85 -10.14 11.48 -7.32
CA ILE A 85 -10.02 10.48 -8.39
C ILE A 85 -11.39 9.86 -8.68
N ALA A 86 -12.13 9.44 -7.64
CA ALA A 86 -13.46 8.86 -7.78
C ALA A 86 -14.44 9.82 -8.47
N LYS A 87 -14.44 11.10 -8.05
CA LYS A 87 -15.24 12.16 -8.66
C LYS A 87 -14.86 12.39 -10.13
N GLY A 88 -13.56 12.46 -10.43
CA GLY A 88 -13.07 12.58 -11.82
C GLY A 88 -13.50 11.42 -12.70
N ARG A 89 -13.59 10.20 -12.13
CA ARG A 89 -14.05 8.98 -12.81
C ARG A 89 -15.57 8.80 -12.80
N LYS A 90 -16.33 9.72 -12.19
CA LYS A 90 -17.80 9.64 -12.05
C LYS A 90 -18.28 8.33 -11.42
N LYS A 91 -17.50 7.78 -10.48
CA LYS A 91 -17.84 6.56 -9.74
C LYS A 91 -17.96 6.89 -8.26
N ALA A 92 -18.94 6.28 -7.59
CA ALA A 92 -19.01 6.30 -6.14
C ALA A 92 -18.07 5.24 -5.56
N ILE A 93 -17.48 5.52 -4.40
CA ILE A 93 -16.54 4.63 -3.71
C ILE A 93 -17.10 4.26 -2.34
N GLU A 94 -16.67 3.11 -1.83
CA GLU A 94 -16.98 2.71 -0.45
C GLU A 94 -16.42 3.75 0.55
N PRO A 95 -17.09 3.95 1.71
CA PRO A 95 -16.56 4.80 2.76
C PRO A 95 -15.16 4.35 3.17
N ILE A 96 -14.21 5.29 3.18
CA ILE A 96 -12.83 5.03 3.58
C ILE A 96 -12.69 5.33 5.07
N THR A 97 -12.29 4.34 5.85
CA THR A 97 -11.92 4.51 7.27
C THR A 97 -10.41 4.63 7.42
N HIS A 98 -9.95 5.16 8.57
CA HIS A 98 -8.52 5.30 8.85
C HIS A 98 -7.77 3.96 8.89
N ASP A 99 -8.44 2.87 9.28
CA ASP A 99 -7.85 1.53 9.36
C ASP A 99 -7.54 0.92 7.99
N MET A 100 -8.16 1.44 6.93
CA MET A 100 -7.88 1.02 5.54
C MET A 100 -6.61 1.66 4.97
N ILE A 101 -5.99 2.59 5.71
CA ILE A 101 -4.79 3.30 5.29
C ILE A 101 -3.59 2.68 5.99
N GLU A 102 -2.85 1.88 5.23
CA GLU A 102 -1.55 1.39 5.66
C GLU A 102 -0.51 2.49 5.46
N GLY A 103 0.34 2.73 6.45
CA GLY A 103 1.44 3.65 6.27
C GLY A 103 2.50 3.57 7.35
N GLU A 104 3.70 3.93 6.96
CA GLU A 104 4.92 3.92 7.75
C GLU A 104 5.54 5.32 7.73
N MET A 105 6.15 5.68 8.86
CA MET A 105 6.92 6.90 9.00
C MET A 105 8.40 6.56 8.88
N ASP A 106 9.11 7.32 8.06
CA ASP A 106 10.57 7.27 7.99
C ASP A 106 11.13 8.67 8.27
N ARG A 107 12.27 8.75 8.94
CA ARG A 107 12.93 10.00 9.27
C ARG A 107 14.36 9.97 8.80
N ASN A 108 14.70 10.91 7.93
CA ASN A 108 16.07 11.13 7.52
C ASN A 108 16.69 12.22 8.38
N THR A 109 17.57 11.81 9.30
CA THR A 109 18.27 12.69 10.25
C THR A 109 19.26 13.64 9.57
N PHE A 110 19.78 13.28 8.39
CA PHE A 110 20.76 14.10 7.67
C PHE A 110 20.15 15.34 7.03
N ASN A 111 18.94 15.23 6.49
CA ASN A 111 18.24 16.35 5.86
C ASN A 111 17.06 16.88 6.67
N GLN A 112 16.87 16.37 7.90
CA GLN A 112 15.78 16.74 8.82
C GLN A 112 14.40 16.66 8.14
N LYS A 113 14.23 15.71 7.24
CA LYS A 113 12.95 15.45 6.60
C LYS A 113 12.32 14.20 7.18
N THR A 114 11.03 14.31 7.38
CA THR A 114 10.19 13.20 7.78
C THR A 114 9.30 12.84 6.61
N TYR A 115 9.27 11.56 6.31
CA TYR A 115 8.54 10.94 5.23
C TYR A 115 7.43 10.10 5.83
N TRP A 116 6.27 10.17 5.20
CA TRP A 116 5.22 9.19 5.41
C TRP A 116 5.00 8.48 4.08
N HIS A 117 5.06 7.16 4.12
CA HIS A 117 4.80 6.29 3.00
C HIS A 117 3.56 5.49 3.31
N GLY A 118 2.56 5.54 2.45
CA GLY A 118 1.36 4.74 2.68
C GLY A 118 0.59 4.43 1.43
N ASN A 119 -0.33 3.50 1.59
CA ASN A 119 -1.19 3.05 0.53
C ASN A 119 -2.66 3.04 0.99
N LEU A 120 -3.57 3.13 0.03
CA LEU A 120 -5.00 3.01 0.24
C LEU A 120 -5.62 2.26 -0.92
N LYS A 121 -6.29 1.16 -0.61
CA LYS A 121 -7.11 0.41 -1.56
C LYS A 121 -8.54 0.90 -1.51
N VAL A 122 -9.03 1.41 -2.63
CA VAL A 122 -10.36 1.98 -2.78
C VAL A 122 -11.19 1.06 -3.66
N LYS A 123 -12.40 0.73 -3.22
CA LYS A 123 -13.38 -0.04 -4.02
C LYS A 123 -14.49 0.87 -4.50
N TYR A 124 -14.96 0.65 -5.73
CA TYR A 124 -16.16 1.29 -6.23
C TYR A 124 -17.41 0.67 -5.61
N LEU A 125 -18.43 1.49 -5.36
CA LEU A 125 -19.76 0.99 -5.04
C LEU A 125 -20.37 0.38 -6.30
N GLU A 126 -20.65 -0.93 -6.26
CA GLU A 126 -21.46 -1.57 -7.28
C GLU A 126 -22.88 -1.02 -7.23
N LYS A 127 -23.41 -0.55 -8.36
CA LYS A 127 -24.83 -0.27 -8.47
C LYS A 127 -25.55 -1.60 -8.31
N LYS A 128 -26.16 -1.85 -7.15
CA LYS A 128 -27.15 -2.92 -7.02
C LYS A 128 -28.21 -2.64 -8.08
N ALA A 129 -28.31 -3.50 -9.09
CA ALA A 129 -29.38 -3.44 -10.06
C ALA A 129 -30.69 -3.61 -9.28
N THR A 130 -31.40 -2.51 -9.05
CA THR A 130 -32.78 -2.54 -8.59
C THR A 130 -33.58 -3.22 -9.71
N LYS A 131 -33.83 -4.53 -9.55
CA LYS A 131 -34.89 -5.20 -10.30
C LYS A 131 -36.18 -4.45 -9.97
N LYS A 132 -36.67 -3.69 -10.96
CA LYS A 132 -38.05 -3.19 -10.97
C LYS A 132 -39.00 -4.35 -11.20
#